data_AF-A0A6P9DSY4-F1
#
_entry.id   AF-A0A6P9DSY4-F1
#
_cell.length_a   1.000
_cell.length_b   1.000
_cell.length_c   1.000
_cell.angle_alpha   90.00
_cell.angle_beta   90.00
_cell.angle_gamma   90.00
#
_symmetry.space_group_name_H-M   'P 1'
#
loop_
_entity.id
_entity.type
_entity.pdbx_description
1 polymer ?
#
loop_
_entity_poly.entity_id
_entity_poly.type
_entity_poly.pdbx_seq_one_letter_code
_entity_poly.pdbx_strand_id
1 'polypeptide(L)'
;MFPGCFSSNSSKDMLWSPKFSLSNMHVRLTAKGLLRNLRLPSGYRRSTVIIHAVGQGKQKSPKNSCLQTRTSKEVQAETKTEELTQYKKKCENQSGIIQQLKKCLSNSNRKLEALALVIQHFQSEREGVLSQRKELSLELLNLRGDLVTTTVACEKLEKDRTELQASYEGFVQKLNQQHQSDVLELEERLKQFYTAECEKLQSICIEEAEKYKAQLQEQVDNLNITHENFKLELETSHAEKIEELKKEYESSCSELKATHELERKSLEESFREKQEELEKKIAELQSENDCLNEKLKLEEQKRIAKEKANSKNPQIMYLEQELESLKAVLEIKNEKLHQQDNKLLKMEKLVESNTALVEKMRKLQQGNEELKARMDKHMELSRQLSTEQAVLQESLEKESKVNKRLSMENEELLWKLHNGDLCSPRKLSPGTPPMAFQSPRNSSSFSSPTVSPR
;
A
#
# COMPACT_ATOMS: atom_id res chain seq x y z
N MET A 1 -1.59 17.25 -1.88
CA MET A 1 -1.47 16.91 -3.32
C MET A 1 -1.08 15.44 -3.39
N PHE A 2 -2.06 14.56 -3.59
CA PHE A 2 -1.89 13.12 -3.93
C PHE A 2 -1.72 13.00 -5.46
N PRO A 3 -1.09 11.94 -6.00
CA PRO A 3 -1.71 10.60 -6.13
C PRO A 3 -0.72 9.45 -5.81
N GLY A 4 -1.09 8.23 -5.43
CA GLY A 4 -2.33 7.47 -5.64
C GLY A 4 -2.17 6.55 -6.86
N CYS A 5 -1.73 5.29 -6.67
CA CYS A 5 -1.87 4.22 -7.66
C CYS A 5 -1.94 2.84 -6.97
N PHE A 6 -3.17 2.32 -6.86
CA PHE A 6 -3.48 0.90 -6.79
C PHE A 6 -3.47 0.34 -8.22
N SER A 7 -2.92 -0.85 -8.42
CA SER A 7 -3.47 -1.77 -9.42
C SER A 7 -3.22 -3.23 -9.04
N SER A 8 -4.32 -3.93 -8.88
CA SER A 8 -4.50 -5.37 -8.91
C SER A 8 -3.84 -6.01 -10.14
N ASN A 9 -3.21 -7.16 -9.97
CA ASN A 9 -3.06 -8.11 -11.07
C ASN A 9 -3.22 -9.56 -10.60
N SER A 10 -4.07 -10.25 -11.35
CA SER A 10 -4.45 -11.65 -11.28
C SER A 10 -3.43 -12.53 -12.03
N SER A 11 -3.04 -13.66 -11.43
CA SER A 11 -2.56 -14.89 -12.09
C SER A 11 -2.45 -15.99 -11.02
N LYS A 12 -3.38 -16.96 -10.95
CA LYS A 12 -3.37 -18.29 -11.62
C LYS A 12 -2.32 -19.29 -11.08
N ASP A 13 -2.83 -20.18 -10.23
CA ASP A 13 -2.79 -21.65 -10.22
C ASP A 13 -1.47 -22.43 -10.46
N MET A 14 -1.13 -23.25 -9.46
CA MET A 14 -0.62 -24.64 -9.50
C MET A 14 -0.39 -25.02 -8.01
N LEU A 15 -0.72 -26.17 -7.43
CA LEU A 15 -1.00 -27.53 -7.87
C LEU A 15 -1.55 -28.24 -6.61
N TRP A 16 -2.51 -29.16 -6.71
CA TRP A 16 -2.57 -30.43 -5.95
C TRP A 16 -3.88 -31.17 -6.27
N SER A 17 -3.74 -32.32 -6.92
CA SER A 17 -4.77 -33.34 -7.18
C SER A 17 -5.16 -34.07 -5.86
N PRO A 18 -6.31 -34.76 -5.73
CA PRO A 18 -6.50 -36.07 -6.39
C PRO A 18 -7.94 -36.50 -6.78
N LYS A 19 -8.01 -37.37 -7.80
CA LYS A 19 -8.90 -38.55 -7.98
C LYS A 19 -10.43 -38.37 -7.83
N PHE A 20 -11.20 -38.62 -8.89
CA PHE A 20 -11.71 -39.93 -9.28
C PHE A 20 -12.56 -39.82 -10.56
N SER A 21 -12.29 -40.74 -11.49
CA SER A 21 -13.09 -41.02 -12.67
C SER A 21 -14.36 -41.76 -12.29
N LEU A 22 -15.52 -41.34 -12.80
CA LEU A 22 -16.57 -42.25 -13.29
C LEU A 22 -17.37 -41.53 -14.39
N SER A 23 -16.99 -41.82 -15.62
CA SER A 23 -17.72 -41.50 -16.83
C SER A 23 -19.12 -42.12 -16.81
N ASN A 24 -20.11 -41.29 -17.11
CA ASN A 24 -21.26 -41.58 -17.98
C ASN A 24 -21.69 -43.05 -18.11
N MET A 25 -22.70 -43.45 -17.33
CA MET A 25 -23.60 -44.54 -17.72
C MET A 25 -25.00 -43.97 -17.90
N HIS A 26 -25.28 -43.50 -19.11
CA HIS A 26 -26.63 -43.23 -19.57
C HIS A 26 -27.31 -44.57 -19.88
N VAL A 27 -28.26 -45.01 -19.04
CA VAL A 27 -29.21 -46.06 -19.46
C VAL A 27 -30.46 -45.36 -19.96
N ARG A 28 -30.49 -45.23 -21.29
CA ARG A 28 -31.59 -44.72 -22.09
C ARG A 28 -32.69 -45.78 -22.15
N LEU A 29 -33.91 -45.39 -21.81
CA LEU A 29 -35.15 -46.12 -22.09
C LEU A 29 -35.15 -46.68 -23.52
N THR A 30 -35.45 -47.98 -23.66
CA THR A 30 -35.93 -48.52 -24.93
C THR A 30 -37.14 -49.41 -24.66
N ALA A 31 -38.32 -48.79 -24.62
CA ALA A 31 -39.54 -49.46 -25.03
C ALA A 31 -39.53 -49.50 -26.56
N LYS A 32 -39.41 -50.70 -27.16
CA LYS A 32 -39.88 -51.03 -28.52
C LYS A 32 -39.59 -52.49 -28.87
N GLY A 33 -40.68 -53.25 -29.04
CA GLY A 33 -40.81 -54.22 -30.13
C GLY A 33 -40.34 -55.65 -29.87
N LEU A 34 -41.30 -56.55 -29.61
CA LEU A 34 -41.39 -57.87 -30.24
C LEU A 34 -42.74 -58.52 -29.94
N LEU A 35 -43.79 -57.94 -30.53
CA LEU A 35 -44.92 -58.72 -31.01
C LEU A 35 -44.85 -58.67 -32.52
N ARG A 36 -44.57 -59.80 -33.17
CA ARG A 36 -45.23 -60.24 -34.40
C ARG A 36 -44.68 -61.57 -34.93
N ASN A 37 -45.65 -62.45 -35.22
CA ASN A 37 -45.74 -63.33 -36.39
C ASN A 37 -45.09 -64.73 -36.35
N LEU A 38 -46.01 -65.70 -36.19
CA LEU A 38 -46.30 -66.78 -37.14
C LEU A 38 -45.11 -67.58 -37.70
N ARG A 39 -44.94 -68.81 -37.18
CA ARG A 39 -44.72 -69.99 -38.03
C ARG A 39 -45.07 -71.29 -37.31
N LEU A 40 -46.22 -71.85 -37.68
CA LEU A 40 -46.52 -73.28 -37.54
C LEU A 40 -45.61 -74.06 -38.51
N PRO A 41 -45.13 -75.26 -38.16
CA PRO A 41 -44.85 -76.30 -39.13
C PRO A 41 -46.10 -77.16 -39.34
N SER A 42 -46.42 -77.29 -40.63
CA SER A 42 -47.44 -78.13 -41.25
C SER A 42 -47.03 -79.61 -41.36
N GLY A 43 -48.02 -80.51 -41.35
CA GLY A 43 -47.95 -81.89 -41.85
C GLY A 43 -48.23 -82.90 -40.73
N TYR A 44 -49.28 -83.72 -40.72
CA TYR A 44 -49.91 -84.42 -41.84
C TYR A 44 -51.42 -84.70 -41.60
N ARG A 45 -52.16 -84.62 -42.71
CA ARG A 45 -53.45 -85.23 -43.09
C ARG A 45 -54.74 -84.88 -42.32
N ARG A 46 -55.51 -84.01 -42.98
CA ARG A 46 -56.97 -84.09 -43.10
C ARG A 46 -57.38 -85.36 -43.87
N SER A 47 -58.50 -85.95 -43.48
CA SER A 47 -59.53 -86.32 -44.44
C SER A 47 -60.89 -86.09 -43.78
N THR A 48 -61.57 -85.06 -44.25
CA THR A 48 -62.98 -84.78 -43.94
C THR A 48 -63.76 -85.18 -45.19
N VAL A 49 -64.77 -86.04 -45.06
CA VAL A 49 -65.85 -86.13 -46.04
C VAL A 49 -67.18 -85.98 -45.32
N ILE A 50 -67.99 -85.14 -45.95
CA ILE A 50 -69.22 -84.51 -45.55
C ILE A 50 -70.41 -85.48 -45.67
N ILE A 51 -71.30 -85.42 -44.66
CA ILE A 51 -72.78 -85.50 -44.66
C ILE A 51 -73.46 -86.31 -45.79
N HIS A 52 -74.35 -87.24 -45.46
CA HIS A 52 -75.79 -87.16 -45.81
C HIS A 52 -76.60 -88.26 -45.11
N ALA A 53 -77.78 -87.86 -44.64
CA ALA A 53 -78.75 -88.67 -43.93
C ALA A 53 -79.88 -89.14 -44.86
N VAL A 54 -80.58 -90.17 -44.39
CA VAL A 54 -81.96 -90.62 -44.74
C VAL A 54 -82.14 -91.48 -46.00
N GLY A 55 -82.82 -92.63 -45.80
CA GLY A 55 -83.91 -93.04 -46.72
C GLY A 55 -83.92 -94.47 -47.28
N GLN A 56 -84.51 -95.40 -46.52
CA GLN A 56 -85.41 -96.50 -46.93
C GLN A 56 -85.16 -97.36 -48.21
N GLY A 57 -85.06 -98.68 -48.01
CA GLY A 57 -86.12 -99.62 -48.43
C GLY A 57 -86.05 -100.38 -49.78
N LYS A 58 -86.09 -101.73 -49.65
CA LYS A 58 -86.53 -102.81 -50.59
C LYS A 58 -85.54 -103.27 -51.68
N GLN A 59 -84.98 -104.48 -51.62
CA GLN A 59 -85.49 -105.85 -51.81
C GLN A 59 -85.46 -106.40 -53.26
N LYS A 60 -84.90 -107.61 -53.36
CA LYS A 60 -85.06 -108.72 -54.36
C LYS A 60 -84.13 -108.67 -55.59
N SER A 61 -83.04 -109.48 -55.65
CA SER A 61 -82.95 -110.93 -56.00
C SER A 61 -83.13 -111.21 -57.51
N PRO A 62 -82.82 -112.40 -58.12
CA PRO A 62 -82.32 -113.66 -57.56
C PRO A 62 -81.36 -114.49 -58.50
N LYS A 63 -81.08 -115.76 -58.10
CA LYS A 63 -80.70 -116.98 -58.90
C LYS A 63 -79.25 -117.05 -59.43
N ASN A 64 -78.52 -118.17 -59.49
CA ASN A 64 -78.73 -119.61 -59.22
C ASN A 64 -77.37 -120.36 -59.31
N SER A 65 -77.18 -121.43 -58.53
CA SER A 65 -76.64 -122.75 -58.97
C SER A 65 -76.85 -123.76 -57.82
N CYS A 66 -77.81 -124.69 -57.90
CA CYS A 66 -77.75 -125.99 -58.61
C CYS A 66 -76.81 -126.97 -57.86
N LEU A 67 -77.28 -128.06 -57.24
CA LEU A 67 -77.71 -129.36 -57.79
C LEU A 67 -78.24 -130.17 -56.56
N GLN A 68 -79.16 -131.15 -56.56
CA GLN A 68 -79.87 -131.93 -57.57
C GLN A 68 -80.67 -133.03 -56.80
N THR A 69 -81.98 -133.16 -57.07
CA THR A 69 -82.89 -134.36 -57.15
C THR A 69 -82.72 -135.58 -56.18
N ARG A 70 -83.73 -136.38 -55.77
CA ARG A 70 -84.89 -136.97 -56.50
C ARG A 70 -85.71 -137.91 -55.57
N THR A 71 -87.05 -137.97 -55.78
CA THR A 71 -88.04 -139.12 -55.77
C THR A 71 -88.04 -140.21 -54.66
N SER A 72 -89.12 -140.70 -54.02
CA SER A 72 -90.53 -141.11 -54.37
C SER A 72 -90.74 -142.60 -54.76
N LYS A 73 -91.72 -143.26 -54.09
CA LYS A 73 -92.47 -144.56 -54.35
C LYS A 73 -91.80 -145.91 -53.98
N GLU A 74 -92.44 -147.04 -53.63
CA GLU A 74 -93.75 -147.51 -53.09
C GLU A 74 -93.66 -149.08 -53.00
N VAL A 75 -94.32 -149.73 -52.01
CA VAL A 75 -94.77 -151.18 -51.94
C VAL A 75 -93.81 -152.35 -51.52
N GLN A 76 -94.30 -153.10 -50.51
CA GLN A 76 -94.17 -154.55 -50.15
C GLN A 76 -93.08 -155.13 -49.20
N ALA A 77 -93.63 -155.71 -48.09
CA ALA A 77 -93.32 -156.92 -47.31
C ALA A 77 -92.04 -157.06 -46.44
N GLU A 78 -92.30 -157.25 -45.12
CA GLU A 78 -91.53 -157.97 -44.06
C GLU A 78 -90.10 -157.47 -43.76
N THR A 79 -89.64 -157.17 -42.54
CA THR A 79 -89.83 -157.71 -41.19
C THR A 79 -89.50 -156.62 -40.14
N LYS A 80 -90.25 -156.58 -39.04
CA LYS A 80 -90.17 -155.58 -37.96
C LYS A 80 -88.92 -155.78 -37.08
N THR A 81 -88.13 -154.71 -36.81
CA THR A 81 -87.58 -154.28 -35.48
C THR A 81 -86.36 -153.31 -35.56
N GLU A 82 -86.42 -152.09 -36.14
CA GLU A 82 -85.27 -151.13 -36.02
C GLU A 82 -85.52 -149.59 -36.16
N GLU A 83 -86.64 -149.08 -36.73
CA GLU A 83 -86.83 -147.65 -37.08
C GLU A 83 -87.19 -146.66 -35.92
N LEU A 84 -87.58 -147.15 -34.75
CA LEU A 84 -88.01 -146.31 -33.60
C LEU A 84 -86.85 -145.56 -32.93
N THR A 85 -85.60 -145.96 -33.20
CA THR A 85 -84.39 -145.33 -32.67
C THR A 85 -83.96 -144.06 -33.43
N GLN A 86 -84.42 -143.88 -34.68
CA GLN A 86 -83.94 -142.80 -35.56
C GLN A 86 -84.64 -141.45 -35.35
N TYR A 87 -85.95 -141.44 -35.08
CA TYR A 87 -86.73 -140.21 -34.82
C TYR A 87 -86.47 -139.60 -33.44
N LYS A 88 -86.21 -140.43 -32.43
CA LYS A 88 -85.82 -139.99 -31.09
C LYS A 88 -84.53 -139.15 -31.12
N LYS A 89 -83.55 -139.59 -31.91
CA LYS A 89 -82.29 -138.88 -32.18
C LYS A 89 -82.48 -137.50 -32.83
N LYS A 90 -83.50 -137.32 -33.68
CA LYS A 90 -83.79 -136.04 -34.35
C LYS A 90 -84.40 -135.00 -33.41
N CYS A 91 -85.36 -135.40 -32.58
CA CYS A 91 -85.93 -134.52 -31.55
C CYS A 91 -84.89 -134.16 -30.49
N GLU A 92 -84.04 -135.10 -30.09
CA GLU A 92 -82.91 -134.82 -29.20
C GLU A 92 -81.92 -133.83 -29.82
N ASN A 93 -81.63 -133.93 -31.12
CA ASN A 93 -80.78 -132.96 -31.82
C ASN A 93 -81.40 -131.56 -31.91
N GLN A 94 -82.68 -131.43 -32.25
CA GLN A 94 -83.34 -130.12 -32.32
C GLN A 94 -83.48 -129.47 -30.93
N SER A 95 -83.80 -130.27 -29.91
CA SER A 95 -83.80 -129.82 -28.51
C SER A 95 -82.40 -129.35 -28.09
N GLY A 96 -81.36 -130.09 -28.47
CA GLY A 96 -79.95 -129.70 -28.28
C GLY A 96 -79.59 -128.38 -28.96
N ILE A 97 -80.04 -128.14 -30.19
CA ILE A 97 -79.82 -126.87 -30.92
C ILE A 97 -80.54 -125.70 -30.24
N ILE A 98 -81.80 -125.87 -29.84
CA ILE A 98 -82.56 -124.83 -29.12
C ILE A 98 -81.89 -124.51 -27.78
N GLN A 99 -81.39 -125.53 -27.07
CA GLN A 99 -80.68 -125.35 -25.81
C GLN A 99 -79.33 -124.63 -26.03
N GLN A 100 -78.61 -124.94 -27.11
CA GLN A 100 -77.40 -124.22 -27.54
C GLN A 100 -77.71 -122.76 -27.91
N LEU A 101 -78.80 -122.48 -28.63
CA LEU A 101 -79.22 -121.11 -28.99
C LEU A 101 -79.67 -120.33 -27.76
N LYS A 102 -80.42 -120.94 -26.82
CA LYS A 102 -80.77 -120.31 -25.53
C LYS A 102 -79.52 -119.99 -24.71
N LYS A 103 -78.54 -120.89 -24.69
CA LYS A 103 -77.23 -120.65 -24.06
C LYS A 103 -76.46 -119.54 -24.77
N CYS A 104 -76.49 -119.48 -26.09
CA CYS A 104 -75.86 -118.42 -26.89
C CYS A 104 -76.52 -117.06 -26.67
N LEU A 105 -77.85 -117.01 -26.60
CA LEU A 105 -78.63 -115.80 -26.32
C LEU A 105 -78.41 -115.32 -24.87
N SER A 106 -78.43 -116.23 -23.90
CA SER A 106 -78.10 -115.91 -22.50
C SER A 106 -76.67 -115.38 -22.37
N ASN A 107 -75.70 -115.99 -23.06
CA ASN A 107 -74.31 -115.51 -23.09
C ASN A 107 -74.19 -114.13 -23.77
N SER A 108 -74.96 -113.90 -24.85
CA SER A 108 -74.98 -112.62 -25.55
C SER A 108 -75.64 -111.52 -24.72
N ASN A 109 -76.74 -111.81 -24.02
CA ASN A 109 -77.36 -110.89 -23.06
C ASN A 109 -76.41 -110.56 -21.91
N ARG A 110 -75.71 -111.54 -21.35
CA ARG A 110 -74.71 -111.32 -20.30
C ARG A 110 -73.53 -110.46 -20.79
N LYS A 111 -73.12 -110.60 -22.06
CA LYS A 111 -72.15 -109.72 -22.72
C LYS A 111 -72.69 -108.31 -22.93
N LEU A 112 -73.95 -108.15 -23.32
CA LEU A 112 -74.60 -106.85 -23.47
C LEU A 112 -74.79 -106.14 -22.12
N GLU A 113 -75.15 -106.86 -21.06
CA GLU A 113 -75.19 -106.34 -19.69
C GLU A 113 -73.80 -105.90 -19.22
N ALA A 114 -72.76 -106.70 -19.46
CA ALA A 114 -71.39 -106.31 -19.15
C ALA A 114 -70.97 -105.04 -19.92
N LEU A 115 -71.31 -104.95 -21.22
CA LEU A 115 -71.09 -103.74 -22.01
C LEU A 115 -71.88 -102.54 -21.49
N ALA A 116 -73.13 -102.72 -21.09
CA ALA A 116 -73.97 -101.67 -20.53
C ALA A 116 -73.39 -101.13 -19.22
N LEU A 117 -72.90 -102.02 -18.33
CA LEU A 117 -72.21 -101.63 -17.09
C LEU A 117 -70.91 -100.86 -17.38
N VAL A 118 -70.13 -101.29 -18.36
CA VAL A 118 -68.90 -100.59 -18.78
C VAL A 118 -69.24 -99.21 -19.36
N ILE A 119 -70.26 -99.12 -20.21
CA ILE A 119 -70.73 -97.84 -20.77
C ILE A 119 -71.24 -96.91 -19.65
N GLN A 120 -72.02 -97.44 -18.70
CA GLN A 120 -72.50 -96.67 -17.56
C GLN A 120 -71.34 -96.19 -16.68
N HIS A 121 -70.35 -97.05 -16.41
CA HIS A 121 -69.15 -96.69 -15.68
C HIS A 121 -68.38 -95.55 -16.38
N PHE A 122 -68.13 -95.67 -17.70
CA PHE A 122 -67.49 -94.61 -18.48
C PHE A 122 -68.33 -93.33 -18.56
N GLN A 123 -69.67 -93.42 -18.54
CA GLN A 123 -70.55 -92.27 -18.50
C GLN A 123 -70.46 -91.54 -17.15
N SER A 124 -70.51 -92.27 -16.03
CA SER A 124 -70.34 -91.70 -14.70
C SER A 124 -68.94 -91.12 -14.49
N GLU A 125 -67.89 -91.79 -14.99
CA GLU A 125 -66.52 -91.28 -14.96
C GLU A 125 -66.39 -89.99 -15.79
N ARG A 126 -66.97 -89.96 -17.00
CA ARG A 126 -67.01 -88.76 -17.84
C ARG A 126 -67.77 -87.62 -17.17
N GLU A 127 -68.91 -87.89 -16.53
CA GLU A 127 -69.68 -86.89 -15.79
C GLU A 127 -68.91 -86.36 -14.58
N GLY A 128 -68.21 -87.22 -13.84
CA GLY A 128 -67.31 -86.82 -12.75
C GLY A 128 -66.20 -85.88 -13.23
N VAL A 129 -65.51 -86.24 -14.31
CA VAL A 129 -64.47 -85.40 -14.94
C VAL A 129 -65.04 -84.08 -15.47
N LEU A 130 -66.24 -84.10 -16.06
CA LEU A 130 -66.91 -82.88 -16.54
C LEU A 130 -67.32 -81.96 -15.38
N SER A 131 -67.81 -82.49 -14.27
CA SER A 131 -68.12 -81.71 -13.06
C SER A 131 -66.86 -81.09 -12.47
N GLN A 132 -65.80 -81.88 -12.30
CA GLN A 132 -64.49 -81.37 -11.86
C GLN A 132 -63.94 -80.29 -12.80
N ARG A 133 -64.07 -80.46 -14.11
CA ARG A 133 -63.65 -79.44 -15.10
C ARG A 133 -64.46 -78.15 -14.96
N LYS A 134 -65.75 -78.22 -14.66
CA LYS A 134 -66.60 -77.04 -14.43
C LYS A 134 -66.20 -76.32 -13.14
N GLU A 135 -65.96 -77.06 -12.07
CA GLU A 135 -65.47 -76.53 -10.79
C GLU A 135 -64.13 -75.81 -10.98
N LEU A 136 -63.14 -76.48 -11.58
CA LEU A 136 -61.84 -75.88 -11.91
C LEU A 136 -61.97 -74.65 -12.83
N SER A 137 -62.90 -74.67 -13.79
CA SER A 137 -63.14 -73.51 -14.66
C SER A 137 -63.73 -72.33 -13.89
N LEU A 138 -64.59 -72.58 -12.90
CA LEU A 138 -65.17 -71.55 -12.05
C LEU A 138 -64.12 -70.99 -11.09
N GLU A 139 -63.28 -71.84 -10.50
CA GLU A 139 -62.13 -71.43 -9.69
C GLU A 139 -61.16 -70.57 -10.49
N LEU A 140 -60.82 -70.97 -11.72
CA LEU A 140 -59.98 -70.15 -12.62
C LEU A 140 -60.61 -68.79 -12.94
N LEU A 141 -61.94 -68.73 -13.07
CA LEU A 141 -62.65 -67.47 -13.29
C LEU A 141 -62.59 -66.58 -12.03
N ASN A 142 -62.84 -67.15 -10.87
CA ASN A 142 -62.78 -66.44 -9.58
C ASN A 142 -61.37 -65.92 -9.31
N LEU A 143 -60.34 -66.77 -9.47
CA LEU A 143 -58.94 -66.38 -9.31
C LEU A 143 -58.51 -65.28 -10.30
N ARG A 144 -59.06 -65.27 -11.52
CA ARG A 144 -58.84 -64.17 -12.47
C ARG A 144 -59.52 -62.88 -12.00
N GLY A 145 -60.73 -62.96 -11.43
CA GLY A 145 -61.41 -61.83 -10.81
C GLY A 145 -60.61 -61.26 -9.64
N ASP A 146 -60.16 -62.12 -8.74
CA ASP A 146 -59.32 -61.77 -7.60
C ASP A 146 -57.97 -61.18 -8.02
N LEU A 147 -57.36 -61.71 -9.09
CA LEU A 147 -56.15 -61.12 -9.66
C LEU A 147 -56.40 -59.70 -10.17
N VAL A 148 -57.52 -59.43 -10.83
CA VAL A 148 -57.87 -58.09 -11.30
C VAL A 148 -58.13 -57.13 -10.13
N THR A 149 -58.88 -57.54 -9.11
CA THR A 149 -59.16 -56.68 -7.95
C THR A 149 -57.90 -56.40 -7.14
N THR A 150 -57.05 -57.40 -6.94
CA THR A 150 -55.74 -57.24 -6.27
C THR A 150 -54.80 -56.36 -7.09
N THR A 151 -54.77 -56.50 -8.43
CA THR A 151 -53.97 -55.63 -9.31
C THR A 151 -54.41 -54.17 -9.18
N VAL A 152 -55.72 -53.89 -9.22
CA VAL A 152 -56.26 -52.53 -9.04
C VAL A 152 -55.95 -51.97 -7.64
N ALA A 153 -56.02 -52.81 -6.60
CA ALA A 153 -55.63 -52.41 -5.26
C ALA A 153 -54.13 -52.09 -5.15
N CYS A 154 -53.26 -52.89 -5.78
CA CYS A 154 -51.83 -52.61 -5.86
C CYS A 154 -51.54 -51.31 -6.62
N GLU A 155 -52.16 -51.08 -7.78
CA GLU A 155 -52.00 -49.84 -8.55
C GLU A 155 -52.45 -48.62 -7.74
N LYS A 156 -53.54 -48.73 -6.96
CA LYS A 156 -53.99 -47.65 -6.08
C LYS A 156 -52.98 -47.39 -4.97
N LEU A 157 -52.50 -48.42 -4.29
CA LEU A 157 -51.48 -48.28 -3.24
C LEU A 157 -50.16 -47.71 -3.78
N GLU A 158 -49.77 -48.08 -5.00
CA GLU A 158 -48.59 -47.51 -5.66
C GLU A 158 -48.78 -46.01 -5.94
N LYS A 159 -49.96 -45.60 -6.42
CA LYS A 159 -50.30 -44.18 -6.60
C LYS A 159 -50.27 -43.43 -5.28
N ASP A 160 -50.96 -43.90 -4.26
CA ASP A 160 -51.00 -43.30 -2.92
C ASP A 160 -49.58 -43.19 -2.32
N ARG A 161 -48.72 -44.21 -2.51
CA ARG A 161 -47.31 -44.18 -2.11
C ARG A 161 -46.55 -43.08 -2.84
N THR A 162 -46.71 -42.97 -4.16
CA THR A 162 -46.01 -41.95 -4.96
C THR A 162 -46.48 -40.53 -4.64
N GLU A 163 -47.78 -40.33 -4.39
CA GLU A 163 -48.35 -39.04 -3.98
C GLU A 163 -47.83 -38.65 -2.60
N LEU A 164 -47.82 -39.60 -1.66
CA LEU A 164 -47.27 -39.38 -0.32
C LEU A 164 -45.77 -39.05 -0.39
N GLN A 165 -45.00 -39.80 -1.18
CA GLN A 165 -43.58 -39.52 -1.40
C GLN A 165 -43.36 -38.11 -1.98
N ALA A 166 -44.13 -37.71 -3.01
CA ALA A 166 -44.04 -36.38 -3.59
C ALA A 166 -44.40 -35.28 -2.57
N SER A 167 -45.39 -35.52 -1.70
CA SER A 167 -45.74 -34.58 -0.63
C SER A 167 -44.61 -34.43 0.39
N TYR A 168 -43.98 -35.53 0.82
CA TYR A 168 -42.84 -35.50 1.74
C TYR A 168 -41.62 -34.83 1.14
N GLU A 169 -41.28 -35.13 -0.11
CA GLU A 169 -40.19 -34.47 -0.84
C GLU A 169 -40.46 -32.96 -0.94
N GLY A 170 -41.70 -32.55 -1.21
CA GLY A 170 -42.11 -31.14 -1.20
C GLY A 170 -41.96 -30.46 0.17
N PHE A 171 -42.31 -31.13 1.26
CA PHE A 171 -42.10 -30.61 2.62
C PHE A 171 -40.61 -30.46 2.95
N VAL A 172 -39.79 -31.46 2.61
CA VAL A 172 -38.33 -31.41 2.81
C VAL A 172 -37.71 -30.27 2.01
N GLN A 173 -38.12 -30.08 0.76
CA GLN A 173 -37.64 -28.97 -0.08
C GLN A 173 -37.99 -27.61 0.53
N LYS A 174 -39.25 -27.41 0.97
CA LYS A 174 -39.66 -26.16 1.64
C LYS A 174 -38.89 -25.91 2.93
N LEU A 175 -38.74 -26.93 3.76
CA LEU A 175 -37.99 -26.83 5.02
C LEU A 175 -36.52 -26.49 4.76
N ASN A 176 -35.90 -27.11 3.76
CA ASN A 176 -34.53 -26.82 3.36
C ASN A 176 -34.37 -25.40 2.81
N GLN A 177 -35.32 -24.90 2.01
CA GLN A 177 -35.34 -23.52 1.53
C GLN A 177 -35.48 -22.53 2.70
N GLN A 178 -36.37 -22.81 3.65
CA GLN A 178 -36.54 -21.99 4.84
C GLN A 178 -35.25 -21.94 5.65
N HIS A 179 -34.64 -23.09 5.93
CA HIS A 179 -33.38 -23.16 6.67
C HIS A 179 -32.27 -22.37 5.97
N GLN A 180 -32.15 -22.48 4.64
CA GLN A 180 -31.18 -21.69 3.87
C GLN A 180 -31.43 -20.18 3.98
N SER A 181 -32.71 -19.76 3.92
CA SER A 181 -33.09 -18.35 4.11
C SER A 181 -32.75 -17.85 5.51
N ASP A 182 -33.09 -18.61 6.55
CA ASP A 182 -32.84 -18.24 7.95
C ASP A 182 -31.34 -18.14 8.23
N VAL A 183 -30.54 -19.08 7.69
CA VAL A 183 -29.07 -19.03 7.81
C VAL A 183 -28.51 -17.78 7.16
N LEU A 184 -28.96 -17.44 5.95
CA LEU A 184 -28.51 -16.23 5.25
C LEU A 184 -28.90 -14.95 6.00
N GLU A 185 -30.13 -14.87 6.52
CA GLU A 185 -30.59 -13.72 7.32
C GLU A 185 -29.76 -13.56 8.59
N LEU A 186 -29.49 -14.66 9.31
CA LEU A 186 -28.66 -14.64 10.51
C LEU A 186 -27.21 -14.25 10.20
N GLU A 187 -26.63 -14.77 9.12
CA GLU A 187 -25.28 -14.38 8.67
C GLU A 187 -25.21 -12.89 8.30
N GLU A 188 -26.21 -12.37 7.58
CA GLU A 188 -26.26 -10.96 7.20
C GLU A 188 -26.43 -10.06 8.42
N ARG A 189 -27.34 -10.40 9.33
CA ARG A 189 -27.53 -9.67 10.59
C ARG A 189 -26.27 -9.67 11.44
N LEU A 190 -25.56 -10.79 11.50
CA LEU A 190 -24.30 -10.89 12.23
C LEU A 190 -23.20 -10.03 11.59
N LYS A 191 -23.09 -10.05 10.25
CA LYS A 191 -22.17 -9.18 9.52
C LYS A 191 -22.47 -7.70 9.80
N GLN A 192 -23.72 -7.28 9.68
CA GLN A 192 -24.16 -5.92 9.96
C GLN A 192 -23.86 -5.48 11.40
N PHE A 193 -24.07 -6.37 12.38
CA PHE A 193 -23.75 -6.09 13.78
C PHE A 193 -22.25 -5.83 13.97
N TYR A 194 -21.38 -6.73 13.45
CA TYR A 194 -19.94 -6.54 13.60
C TYR A 194 -19.41 -5.36 12.80
N THR A 195 -19.92 -5.07 11.61
CA THR A 195 -19.52 -3.88 10.85
C THR A 195 -19.89 -2.61 11.59
N ALA A 196 -21.11 -2.53 12.13
CA ALA A 196 -21.55 -1.37 12.91
C ALA A 196 -20.73 -1.19 14.20
N GLU A 197 -20.35 -2.28 14.87
CA GLU A 197 -19.50 -2.22 16.06
C GLU A 197 -18.07 -1.78 15.71
N CYS A 198 -17.51 -2.27 14.60
CA CYS A 198 -16.21 -1.80 14.09
C CYS A 198 -16.24 -0.31 13.73
N GLU A 199 -17.28 0.16 13.04
CA GLU A 199 -17.46 1.58 12.69
C GLU A 199 -17.59 2.46 13.94
N LYS A 200 -18.34 2.02 14.96
CA LYS A 200 -18.43 2.71 16.24
C LYS A 200 -17.07 2.83 16.93
N LEU A 201 -16.35 1.72 17.07
CA LEU A 201 -15.03 1.72 17.69
C LEU A 201 -14.05 2.61 16.92
N GLN A 202 -14.11 2.57 15.58
CA GLN A 202 -13.32 3.45 14.72
C GLN A 202 -13.68 4.93 14.95
N SER A 203 -14.97 5.29 15.03
CA SER A 203 -15.41 6.66 15.33
C SER A 203 -14.87 7.13 16.68
N ILE A 204 -14.97 6.30 17.72
CA ILE A 204 -14.46 6.61 19.07
C ILE A 204 -12.95 6.87 19.02
N CYS A 205 -12.17 5.99 18.36
CA CYS A 205 -10.73 6.18 18.24
C CYS A 205 -10.37 7.47 17.48
N ILE A 206 -11.12 7.82 16.43
CA ILE A 206 -10.91 9.07 15.68
C ILE A 206 -11.23 10.28 16.57
N GLU A 207 -12.37 10.27 17.26
CA GLU A 207 -12.78 11.36 18.16
C GLU A 207 -11.79 11.57 19.30
N GLU A 208 -11.25 10.49 19.89
CA GLU A 208 -10.21 10.57 20.92
C GLU A 208 -8.91 11.18 20.36
N ALA A 209 -8.47 10.73 19.19
CA ALA A 209 -7.29 11.29 18.53
C ALA A 209 -7.46 12.78 18.20
N GLU A 210 -8.65 13.19 17.73
CA GLU A 210 -8.98 14.59 17.46
C GLU A 210 -9.01 15.44 18.73
N LYS A 211 -9.53 14.91 19.85
CA LYS A 211 -9.48 15.58 21.16
C LYS A 211 -8.04 15.84 21.59
N TYR A 212 -7.16 14.85 21.52
CA TYR A 212 -5.74 15.03 21.87
C TYR A 212 -5.05 16.02 20.94
N LYS A 213 -5.34 15.97 19.64
CA LYS A 213 -4.82 16.93 18.68
C LYS A 213 -5.27 18.36 19.00
N ALA A 214 -6.55 18.57 19.34
CA ALA A 214 -7.08 19.86 19.72
C ALA A 214 -6.44 20.40 21.01
N GLN A 215 -6.25 19.54 22.02
CA GLN A 215 -5.57 19.93 23.26
C GLN A 215 -4.11 20.33 23.03
N LEU A 216 -3.38 19.59 22.20
CA LEU A 216 -2.00 19.93 21.85
C LEU A 216 -1.94 21.25 21.06
N GLN A 217 -2.87 21.46 20.12
CA GLN A 217 -2.97 22.70 19.38
C GLN A 217 -3.25 23.89 20.31
N GLU A 218 -4.18 23.74 21.26
CA GLU A 218 -4.49 24.77 22.26
C GLU A 218 -3.28 25.11 23.13
N GLN A 219 -2.48 24.11 23.56
CA GLN A 219 -1.24 24.37 24.29
C GLN A 219 -0.23 25.16 23.47
N VAL A 220 -0.06 24.81 22.19
CA VAL A 220 0.83 25.54 21.28
C VAL A 220 0.34 26.97 21.07
N ASP A 221 -0.95 27.17 20.84
CA ASP A 221 -1.53 28.50 20.64
C ASP A 221 -1.39 29.37 21.91
N ASN A 222 -1.62 28.79 23.10
CA ASN A 222 -1.41 29.47 24.38
C ASN A 222 0.08 29.85 24.60
N LEU A 223 1.02 28.96 24.26
CA LEU A 223 2.45 29.27 24.31
C LEU A 223 2.83 30.38 23.34
N ASN A 224 2.28 30.37 22.13
CA ASN A 224 2.51 31.43 21.15
C ASN A 224 1.95 32.77 21.62
N ILE A 225 0.72 32.79 22.17
CA ILE A 225 0.12 34.02 22.73
C ILE A 225 0.96 34.56 23.89
N THR A 226 1.37 33.70 24.83
CA THR A 226 2.19 34.14 25.97
C THR A 226 3.57 34.63 25.52
N HIS A 227 4.19 33.99 24.54
CA HIS A 227 5.46 34.44 23.94
C HIS A 227 5.31 35.79 23.23
N GLU A 228 4.29 35.97 22.38
CA GLU A 228 4.07 37.25 21.70
C GLU A 228 3.74 38.38 22.68
N ASN A 229 2.98 38.10 23.75
CA ASN A 229 2.74 39.08 24.81
C ASN A 229 4.04 39.48 25.53
N PHE A 230 4.88 38.51 25.93
CA PHE A 230 6.15 38.79 26.59
C PHE A 230 7.10 39.60 25.68
N LYS A 231 7.14 39.25 24.40
CA LYS A 231 7.92 40.00 23.40
C LYS A 231 7.43 41.43 23.28
N LEU A 232 6.11 41.64 23.20
CA LEU A 232 5.52 42.97 23.13
C LEU A 232 5.81 43.78 24.40
N GLU A 233 5.67 43.17 25.58
CA GLU A 233 6.01 43.80 26.87
C GLU A 233 7.48 44.23 26.93
N LEU A 234 8.39 43.37 26.46
CA LEU A 234 9.81 43.68 26.41
C LEU A 234 10.11 44.81 25.42
N GLU A 235 9.50 44.79 24.24
CA GLU A 235 9.60 45.86 23.25
C GLU A 235 9.07 47.19 23.81
N THR A 236 7.93 47.18 24.51
CA THR A 236 7.38 48.38 25.17
C THR A 236 8.29 48.89 26.28
N SER A 237 8.83 48.01 27.13
CA SER A 237 9.73 48.40 28.23
C SER A 237 11.04 49.01 27.70
N HIS A 238 11.61 48.42 26.63
CA HIS A 238 12.77 48.99 25.97
C HIS A 238 12.47 50.35 25.31
N ALA A 239 11.31 50.48 24.65
CA ALA A 239 10.89 51.74 24.06
C ALA A 239 10.71 52.83 25.13
N GLU A 240 10.08 52.52 26.26
CA GLU A 240 9.94 53.41 27.41
C GLU A 240 11.31 53.82 27.96
N LYS A 241 12.25 52.89 28.12
CA LYS A 241 13.58 53.21 28.66
C LYS A 241 14.39 54.10 27.70
N ILE A 242 14.28 53.87 26.40
CA ILE A 242 14.90 54.72 25.37
C ILE A 242 14.33 56.13 25.46
N GLU A 243 13.02 56.27 25.62
CA GLU A 243 12.36 57.58 25.72
C GLU A 243 12.75 58.32 27.00
N GLU A 244 12.86 57.62 28.13
CA GLU A 244 13.36 58.18 29.38
C GLU A 244 14.81 58.69 29.23
N LEU A 245 15.70 57.89 28.64
CA LEU A 245 17.09 58.30 28.39
C LEU A 245 17.20 59.49 27.44
N LYS A 246 16.36 59.54 26.39
CA LYS A 246 16.30 60.71 25.50
C LYS A 246 15.88 61.96 26.27
N LYS A 247 14.84 61.86 27.11
CA LYS A 247 14.36 62.96 27.92
C LYS A 247 15.42 63.45 28.91
N GLU A 248 16.14 62.54 29.57
CA GLU A 248 17.27 62.88 30.45
C GLU A 248 18.40 63.59 29.68
N TYR A 249 18.78 63.06 28.51
CA TYR A 249 19.78 63.67 27.64
C TYR A 249 19.36 65.07 27.18
N GLU A 250 18.11 65.25 26.77
CA GLU A 250 17.56 66.54 26.37
C GLU A 250 17.52 67.55 27.54
N SER A 251 17.16 67.10 28.74
CA SER A 251 17.21 67.93 29.96
C SER A 251 18.64 68.37 30.26
N SER A 252 19.58 67.43 30.30
CA SER A 252 21.01 67.72 30.55
C SER A 252 21.60 68.65 29.49
N CYS A 253 21.26 68.45 28.21
CA CYS A 253 21.67 69.35 27.14
C CYS A 253 21.07 70.76 27.30
N SER A 254 19.81 70.85 27.73
CA SER A 254 19.12 72.13 27.95
C SER A 254 19.69 72.87 29.15
N GLU A 255 19.98 72.16 30.24
CA GLU A 255 20.67 72.67 31.42
C GLU A 255 22.07 73.18 31.08
N LEU A 256 22.88 72.40 30.35
CA LEU A 256 24.22 72.80 29.92
C LEU A 256 24.18 74.04 29.00
N LYS A 257 23.19 74.13 28.11
CA LYS A 257 22.98 75.34 27.30
C LYS A 257 22.62 76.54 28.16
N ALA A 258 21.77 76.36 29.17
CA ALA A 258 21.37 77.43 30.08
C ALA A 258 22.56 77.91 30.94
N THR A 259 23.40 77.00 31.46
CA THR A 259 24.60 77.37 32.21
C THR A 259 25.61 78.10 31.34
N HIS A 260 25.90 77.59 30.14
CA HIS A 260 26.78 78.27 29.19
C HIS A 260 26.27 79.66 28.81
N GLU A 261 24.96 79.82 28.60
CA GLU A 261 24.36 81.12 28.29
C GLU A 261 24.44 82.10 29.47
N LEU A 262 24.33 81.62 30.71
CA LEU A 262 24.56 82.42 31.92
C LEU A 262 26.03 82.84 32.07
N GLU A 263 26.97 81.90 31.89
CA GLU A 263 28.41 82.18 31.93
C GLU A 263 28.81 83.19 30.86
N ARG A 264 28.29 83.02 29.63
CA ARG A 264 28.51 83.97 28.53
C ARG A 264 28.03 85.37 28.90
N LYS A 265 26.83 85.51 29.48
CA LYS A 265 26.29 86.80 29.93
C LYS A 265 27.13 87.42 31.04
N SER A 266 27.54 86.65 32.04
CA SER A 266 28.41 87.12 33.12
C SER A 266 29.78 87.57 32.61
N LEU A 267 30.36 86.84 31.65
CA LEU A 267 31.62 87.21 31.01
C LEU A 267 31.45 88.52 30.21
N GLU A 268 30.38 88.65 29.44
CA GLU A 268 30.04 89.86 28.68
C GLU A 268 29.85 91.07 29.58
N GLU A 269 29.18 90.90 30.73
CA GLU A 269 29.03 91.93 31.76
C GLU A 269 30.39 92.34 32.35
N SER A 270 31.24 91.39 32.74
CA SER A 270 32.59 91.69 33.24
C SER A 270 33.47 92.39 32.21
N PHE A 271 33.41 91.98 30.93
CA PHE A 271 34.10 92.65 29.83
C PHE A 271 33.61 94.09 29.65
N ARG A 272 32.29 94.31 29.70
CA ARG A 272 31.69 95.64 29.62
C ARG A 272 32.13 96.53 30.78
N GLU A 273 32.09 96.03 32.00
CA GLU A 273 32.57 96.74 33.19
C GLU A 273 34.04 97.14 33.06
N LYS A 274 34.89 96.21 32.59
CA LYS A 274 36.32 96.48 32.35
C LYS A 274 36.54 97.48 31.22
N GLN A 275 35.73 97.40 30.17
CA GLN A 275 35.77 98.38 29.08
C GLN A 275 35.38 99.77 29.59
N GLU A 276 34.30 99.91 30.37
CA GLU A 276 33.89 101.17 30.98
C GLU A 276 34.96 101.73 31.94
N GLU A 277 35.61 100.86 32.73
CA GLU A 277 36.72 101.23 33.61
C GLU A 277 37.92 101.78 32.82
N LEU A 278 38.29 101.12 31.71
CA LEU A 278 39.36 101.56 30.81
C LEU A 278 39.01 102.85 30.07
N GLU A 279 37.77 103.00 29.58
CA GLU A 279 37.29 104.22 28.93
C GLU A 279 37.32 105.41 29.89
N LYS A 280 36.88 105.20 31.14
CA LYS A 280 37.03 106.20 32.20
C LYS A 280 38.49 106.55 32.44
N LYS A 281 39.39 105.56 32.50
CA LYS A 281 40.82 105.82 32.69
C LYS A 281 41.46 106.58 31.53
N ILE A 282 41.07 106.27 30.30
CA ILE A 282 41.48 106.99 29.10
C ILE A 282 41.01 108.45 29.18
N ALA A 283 39.75 108.70 29.55
CA ALA A 283 39.22 110.06 29.70
C ALA A 283 39.95 110.86 30.80
N GLU A 284 40.24 110.22 31.95
CA GLU A 284 41.05 110.82 33.02
C GLU A 284 42.46 111.20 32.50
N LEU A 285 43.17 110.27 31.86
CA LEU A 285 44.50 110.51 31.30
C LEU A 285 44.49 111.56 30.18
N GLN A 286 43.44 111.60 29.34
CA GLN A 286 43.25 112.65 28.33
C GLN A 286 43.14 114.02 29.01
N SER A 287 42.31 114.15 30.05
CA SER A 287 42.17 115.41 30.79
C SER A 287 43.46 115.86 31.49
N GLU A 288 44.25 114.91 32.01
CA GLU A 288 45.55 115.17 32.61
C GLU A 288 46.56 115.62 31.54
N ASN A 289 46.59 114.94 30.40
CA ASN A 289 47.45 115.28 29.26
C ASN A 289 47.11 116.68 28.71
N ASP A 290 45.83 117.02 28.59
CA ASP A 290 45.38 118.36 28.18
C ASP A 290 45.85 119.42 29.20
N CYS A 291 45.72 119.16 30.50
CA CYS A 291 46.22 120.05 31.56
C CYS A 291 47.74 120.22 31.52
N LEU A 292 48.50 119.14 31.32
CA LEU A 292 49.95 119.18 31.20
C LEU A 292 50.39 119.89 29.92
N ASN A 293 49.71 119.68 28.79
CA ASN A 293 49.96 120.40 27.55
C ASN A 293 49.71 121.90 27.70
N GLU A 294 48.64 122.31 28.37
CA GLU A 294 48.41 123.73 28.65
C GLU A 294 49.51 124.32 29.56
N LYS A 295 49.96 123.59 30.59
CA LYS A 295 51.13 124.00 31.40
C LYS A 295 52.42 124.08 30.57
N LEU A 296 52.66 123.10 29.69
CA LEU A 296 53.81 123.07 28.79
C LEU A 296 53.80 124.28 27.86
N LYS A 297 52.67 124.58 27.20
CA LYS A 297 52.50 125.77 26.35
C LYS A 297 52.81 127.06 27.11
N LEU A 298 52.34 127.19 28.35
CA LEU A 298 52.64 128.36 29.19
C LEU A 298 54.14 128.46 29.53
N GLU A 299 54.78 127.35 29.89
CA GLU A 299 56.21 127.34 30.20
C GLU A 299 57.08 127.54 28.95
N GLU A 300 56.63 127.06 27.78
CA GLU A 300 57.27 127.28 26.50
C GLU A 300 57.15 128.75 26.07
N GLN A 301 56.00 129.40 26.28
CA GLN A 301 55.87 130.85 26.15
C GLN A 301 56.85 131.60 27.07
N LYS A 302 57.08 131.11 28.31
CA LYS A 302 58.13 131.67 29.20
C LYS A 302 59.54 131.37 28.73
N ARG A 303 59.81 130.19 28.17
CA ARG A 303 61.13 129.82 27.61
C ARG A 303 61.44 130.62 26.36
N ILE A 304 60.51 130.79 25.43
CA ILE A 304 60.66 131.68 24.27
C ILE A 304 60.91 133.12 24.73
N ALA A 305 60.28 133.55 25.83
CA ALA A 305 60.59 134.85 26.45
C ALA A 305 62.01 134.91 27.06
N LYS A 306 62.52 133.82 27.66
CA LYS A 306 63.90 133.71 28.19
C LYS A 306 64.97 133.47 27.12
N GLU A 307 64.63 132.81 26.02
CA GLU A 307 65.52 132.48 24.91
C GLU A 307 65.67 133.66 23.96
N LYS A 308 64.62 134.49 23.80
CA LYS A 308 64.75 135.86 23.28
C LYS A 308 65.70 136.75 24.11
N ALA A 309 66.00 136.39 25.37
CA ALA A 309 66.92 137.13 26.23
C ALA A 309 68.37 136.60 26.21
N ASN A 310 68.66 135.47 25.53
CA ASN A 310 69.98 134.85 25.61
C ASN A 310 70.35 134.11 24.30
N SER A 311 70.54 134.86 23.21
CA SER A 311 70.99 134.30 21.93
C SER A 311 72.51 134.36 21.78
N LYS A 312 73.10 133.19 21.47
CA LYS A 312 74.43 132.90 20.87
C LYS A 312 75.51 132.39 21.85
N ASN A 313 75.50 131.07 22.07
CA ASN A 313 76.64 130.33 22.63
C ASN A 313 77.31 129.46 21.53
N PRO A 314 78.57 129.73 21.15
CA PRO A 314 79.34 128.97 20.14
C PRO A 314 79.57 127.49 20.45
N GLN A 315 79.40 127.07 21.72
CA GLN A 315 79.58 125.67 22.16
C GLN A 315 78.58 124.69 21.51
N ILE A 316 77.39 125.17 21.14
CA ILE A 316 76.30 124.36 20.59
C ILE A 316 76.65 123.84 19.20
N MET A 317 77.31 124.66 18.36
CA MET A 317 77.73 124.26 17.02
C MET A 317 78.78 123.14 17.02
N TYR A 318 79.66 123.10 18.01
CA TYR A 318 80.70 122.06 18.10
C TYR A 318 80.10 120.70 18.48
N LEU A 319 79.11 120.71 19.38
CA LEU A 319 78.36 119.51 19.79
C LEU A 319 77.45 118.98 18.66
N GLU A 320 76.89 119.86 17.83
CA GLU A 320 76.16 119.47 16.62
C GLU A 320 77.06 118.73 15.61
N GLN A 321 78.31 119.16 15.47
CA GLN A 321 79.27 118.50 14.57
C GLN A 321 79.73 117.12 15.09
N GLU A 322 79.88 116.95 16.41
CA GLU A 322 80.16 115.65 17.02
C GLU A 322 78.97 114.68 16.90
N LEU A 323 77.74 115.18 17.03
CA LEU A 323 76.52 114.39 16.80
C LEU A 323 76.41 113.91 15.34
N GLU A 324 76.77 114.75 14.37
CA GLU A 324 76.73 114.38 12.96
C GLU A 324 77.77 113.30 12.61
N SER A 325 78.94 113.34 13.24
CA SER A 325 79.95 112.27 13.16
C SER A 325 79.46 110.95 13.76
N LEU A 326 78.82 110.99 14.93
CA LEU A 326 78.27 109.79 15.58
C LEU A 326 77.08 109.18 14.82
N LYS A 327 76.25 110.00 14.16
CA LYS A 327 75.18 109.52 13.26
C LYS A 327 75.74 108.70 12.10
N ALA A 328 76.81 109.16 11.47
CA ALA A 328 77.45 108.42 10.37
C ALA A 328 77.98 107.05 10.83
N VAL A 329 78.57 106.97 12.03
CA VAL A 329 79.02 105.69 12.61
C VAL A 329 77.84 104.76 12.92
N LEU A 330 76.73 105.30 13.45
CA LEU A 330 75.51 104.53 13.69
C LEU A 330 74.90 103.99 12.40
N GLU A 331 74.86 104.80 11.34
CA GLU A 331 74.33 104.41 10.04
C GLU A 331 75.16 103.26 9.42
N ILE A 332 76.49 103.34 9.52
CA ILE A 332 77.39 102.24 9.09
C ILE A 332 77.15 100.96 9.91
N LYS A 333 76.92 101.08 11.23
CA LYS A 333 76.62 99.92 12.08
C LYS A 333 75.25 99.32 11.78
N ASN A 334 74.26 100.15 11.49
CA ASN A 334 72.91 99.72 11.14
C ASN A 334 72.88 99.00 9.78
N GLU A 335 73.61 99.53 8.79
CA GLU A 335 73.76 98.89 7.48
C GLU A 335 74.44 97.50 7.62
N LYS A 336 75.45 97.39 8.49
CA LYS A 336 76.10 96.10 8.77
C LYS A 336 75.18 95.11 9.48
N LEU A 337 74.31 95.60 10.37
CA LEU A 337 73.29 94.79 11.05
C LEU A 337 72.24 94.30 10.05
N HIS A 338 71.80 95.16 9.13
CA HIS A 338 70.84 94.80 8.09
C HIS A 338 71.41 93.77 7.09
N GLN A 339 72.71 93.83 6.80
CA GLN A 339 73.39 92.79 6.02
C GLN A 339 73.49 91.45 6.76
N GLN A 340 73.58 91.46 8.10
CA GLN A 340 73.54 90.24 8.91
C GLN A 340 72.11 89.64 8.96
N ASP A 341 71.08 90.47 9.14
CA ASP A 341 69.68 90.01 9.13
C ASP A 341 69.30 89.38 7.78
N ASN A 342 69.73 89.98 6.67
CA ASN A 342 69.51 89.40 5.34
C ASN A 342 70.21 88.04 5.14
N LYS A 343 71.32 87.78 5.84
CA LYS A 343 71.97 86.46 5.82
C LYS A 343 71.22 85.46 6.70
N LEU A 344 70.73 85.89 7.87
CA LEU A 344 69.88 85.08 8.75
C LEU A 344 68.60 84.63 8.04
N LEU A 345 67.90 85.55 7.38
CA LEU A 345 66.67 85.23 6.64
C LEU A 345 66.91 84.22 5.51
N LYS A 346 68.08 84.26 4.85
CA LYS A 346 68.47 83.25 3.85
C LYS A 346 68.75 81.89 4.50
N MET A 347 69.37 81.85 5.68
CA MET A 347 69.55 80.61 6.43
C MET A 347 68.23 80.01 6.91
N GLU A 348 67.29 80.83 7.40
CA GLU A 348 65.96 80.37 7.84
C GLU A 348 65.19 79.71 6.68
N LYS A 349 65.19 80.32 5.49
CA LYS A 349 64.57 79.72 4.29
C LYS A 349 65.19 78.38 3.89
N LEU A 350 66.51 78.23 4.07
CA LEU A 350 67.18 76.94 3.83
C LEU A 350 66.79 75.89 4.87
N VAL A 351 66.60 76.28 6.14
CA VAL A 351 66.11 75.40 7.20
C VAL A 351 64.68 74.94 6.91
N GLU A 352 63.77 75.83 6.54
CA GLU A 352 62.40 75.49 6.15
C GLU A 352 62.35 74.55 4.92
N SER A 353 63.19 74.78 3.92
CA SER A 353 63.29 73.87 2.78
C SER A 353 63.83 72.50 3.19
N ASN A 354 64.77 72.44 4.14
CA ASN A 354 65.34 71.19 4.63
C ASN A 354 64.30 70.39 5.44
N THR A 355 63.55 71.04 6.34
CA THR A 355 62.48 70.38 7.11
C THR A 355 61.41 69.79 6.18
N ALA A 356 60.98 70.52 5.15
CA ALA A 356 60.04 70.03 4.15
C ALA A 356 60.57 68.80 3.36
N LEU A 357 61.88 68.77 3.05
CA LEU A 357 62.51 67.62 2.40
C LEU A 357 62.59 66.41 3.33
N VAL A 358 62.92 66.61 4.61
CA VAL A 358 62.94 65.55 5.63
C VAL A 358 61.55 64.93 5.81
N GLU A 359 60.48 65.72 5.80
CA GLU A 359 59.11 65.20 5.86
C GLU A 359 58.73 64.37 4.63
N LYS A 360 59.12 64.80 3.42
CA LYS A 360 58.91 64.02 2.19
C LYS A 360 59.67 62.70 2.23
N MET A 361 60.92 62.71 2.70
CA MET A 361 61.72 61.51 2.90
C MET A 361 61.05 60.54 3.88
N ARG A 362 60.53 61.05 5.00
CA ARG A 362 59.81 60.25 6.01
C ARG A 362 58.56 59.58 5.42
N LYS A 363 57.77 60.28 4.62
CA LYS A 363 56.59 59.73 3.93
C LYS A 363 56.96 58.63 2.94
N LEU A 364 58.02 58.82 2.16
CA LEU A 364 58.54 57.78 1.25
C LEU A 364 59.03 56.55 2.02
N GLN A 365 59.68 56.74 3.17
CA GLN A 365 60.14 55.65 4.02
C GLN A 365 58.97 54.86 4.61
N GLN A 366 57.92 55.53 5.09
CA GLN A 366 56.69 54.88 5.55
C GLN A 366 56.02 54.05 4.44
N GLY A 367 55.94 54.57 3.22
CA GLY A 367 55.41 53.82 2.08
C GLY A 367 56.25 52.59 1.71
N ASN A 368 57.58 52.68 1.86
CA ASN A 368 58.47 51.55 1.61
C ASN A 368 58.30 50.44 2.66
N GLU A 369 58.15 50.80 3.93
CA GLU A 369 57.84 49.86 5.02
C GLU A 369 56.50 49.16 4.79
N GLU A 370 55.46 49.88 4.36
CA GLU A 370 54.15 49.30 4.02
C GLU A 370 54.24 48.30 2.86
N LEU A 371 54.98 48.66 1.79
CA LEU A 371 55.20 47.75 0.66
C LEU A 371 55.97 46.49 1.07
N LYS A 372 56.96 46.62 1.95
CA LYS A 372 57.72 45.50 2.49
C LYS A 372 56.81 44.56 3.31
N ALA A 373 55.97 45.11 4.19
CA ALA A 373 54.99 44.32 4.93
C ALA A 373 53.99 43.60 4.02
N ARG A 374 53.57 44.26 2.93
CA ARG A 374 52.70 43.64 1.91
C ARG A 374 53.41 42.49 1.18
N MET A 375 54.68 42.65 0.84
CA MET A 375 55.50 41.61 0.22
C MET A 375 55.69 40.41 1.16
N ASP A 376 55.96 40.65 2.45
CA ASP A 376 56.10 39.57 3.45
C ASP A 376 54.81 38.75 3.60
N LYS A 377 53.65 39.41 3.60
CA LYS A 377 52.35 38.73 3.61
C LYS A 377 52.13 37.89 2.34
N HIS A 378 52.52 38.39 1.17
CA HIS A 378 52.43 37.63 -0.08
C HIS A 378 53.39 36.42 -0.08
N MET A 379 54.60 36.58 0.45
CA MET A 379 55.55 35.47 0.61
C MET A 379 55.01 34.38 1.54
N GLU A 380 54.39 34.75 2.66
CA GLU A 380 53.78 33.78 3.58
C GLU A 380 52.61 33.03 2.93
N LEU A 381 51.72 33.73 2.20
CA LEU A 381 50.66 33.07 1.43
C LEU A 381 51.22 32.13 0.37
N SER A 382 52.29 32.53 -0.33
CA SER A 382 52.95 31.68 -1.33
C SER A 382 53.55 30.42 -0.70
N ARG A 383 54.14 30.55 0.50
CA ARG A 383 54.65 29.41 1.28
C ARG A 383 53.51 28.48 1.73
N GLN A 384 52.39 29.03 2.19
CA GLN A 384 51.20 28.26 2.59
C GLN A 384 50.62 27.47 1.42
N LEU A 385 50.39 28.10 0.26
CA LEU A 385 49.93 27.41 -0.94
C LEU A 385 50.90 26.29 -1.38
N SER A 386 52.21 26.52 -1.29
CA SER A 386 53.20 25.49 -1.58
C SER A 386 53.11 24.31 -0.60
N THR A 387 52.85 24.55 0.68
CA THR A 387 52.66 23.47 1.66
C THR A 387 51.36 22.71 1.43
N GLU A 388 50.26 23.41 1.10
CA GLU A 388 48.99 22.77 0.76
C GLU A 388 49.11 21.93 -0.52
N GLN A 389 49.78 22.44 -1.56
CA GLN A 389 50.04 21.69 -2.79
C GLN A 389 50.87 20.42 -2.53
N ALA A 390 51.89 20.49 -1.67
CA ALA A 390 52.68 19.32 -1.29
C ALA A 390 51.84 18.27 -0.53
N VAL A 391 50.99 18.70 0.41
CA VAL A 391 50.10 17.81 1.17
C VAL A 391 49.05 17.16 0.26
N LEU A 392 48.47 17.92 -0.66
CA LEU A 392 47.52 17.39 -1.66
C LEU A 392 48.19 16.37 -2.58
N GLN A 393 49.41 16.63 -3.03
CA GLN A 393 50.18 15.68 -3.85
C GLN A 393 50.49 14.39 -3.06
N GLU A 394 50.87 14.50 -1.80
CA GLU A 394 51.11 13.33 -0.93
C GLU A 394 49.81 12.53 -0.70
N SER A 395 48.68 13.22 -0.50
CA SER A 395 47.36 12.60 -0.37
C SER A 395 46.95 11.87 -1.64
N LEU A 396 47.14 12.49 -2.81
CA LEU A 396 46.90 11.88 -4.12
C LEU A 396 47.76 10.62 -4.33
N GLU A 397 49.05 10.65 -3.96
CA GLU A 397 49.91 9.48 -4.04
C GLU A 397 49.49 8.36 -3.09
N LYS A 398 49.07 8.70 -1.86
CA LYS A 398 48.53 7.73 -0.89
C LYS A 398 47.26 7.09 -1.41
N GLU A 399 46.33 7.89 -1.94
CA GLU A 399 45.09 7.41 -2.53
C GLU A 399 45.35 6.58 -3.80
N SER A 400 46.27 6.99 -4.67
CA SER A 400 46.70 6.21 -5.83
C SER A 400 47.30 4.85 -5.42
N LYS A 401 48.11 4.82 -4.34
CA LYS A 401 48.65 3.57 -3.78
C LYS A 401 47.56 2.67 -3.19
N VAL A 402 46.55 3.24 -2.51
CA VAL A 402 45.37 2.48 -2.04
C VAL A 402 44.56 1.98 -3.21
N ASN A 403 44.30 2.81 -4.21
CA ASN A 403 43.53 2.46 -5.40
C ASN A 403 44.21 1.37 -6.22
N LYS A 404 45.54 1.41 -6.41
CA LYS A 404 46.30 0.30 -7.00
C LYS A 404 46.17 -0.99 -6.20
N ARG A 405 46.25 -0.93 -4.86
CA ARG A 405 46.04 -2.12 -4.01
C ARG A 405 44.64 -2.68 -4.16
N LEU A 406 43.62 -1.84 -4.10
CA LEU A 406 42.23 -2.24 -4.29
C LEU A 406 41.98 -2.74 -5.72
N SER A 407 42.61 -2.16 -6.74
CA SER A 407 42.52 -2.63 -8.13
C SER A 407 43.13 -4.02 -8.28
N MET A 408 44.30 -4.26 -7.67
CA MET A 408 44.90 -5.60 -7.65
C MET A 408 44.04 -6.60 -6.87
N GLU A 409 43.51 -6.23 -5.71
CA GLU A 409 42.60 -7.07 -4.93
C GLU A 409 41.29 -7.34 -5.69
N ASN A 410 40.75 -6.34 -6.39
CA ASN A 410 39.55 -6.48 -7.21
C ASN A 410 39.80 -7.36 -8.43
N GLU A 411 40.95 -7.24 -9.10
CA GLU A 411 41.38 -8.18 -10.14
C GLU A 411 41.56 -9.59 -9.59
N GLU A 412 42.15 -9.75 -8.41
CA GLU A 412 42.29 -11.04 -7.73
C GLU A 412 40.91 -11.65 -7.38
N LEU A 413 39.98 -10.84 -6.89
CA LEU A 413 38.60 -11.25 -6.59
C LEU A 413 37.82 -11.59 -7.86
N LEU A 414 37.94 -10.79 -8.93
CA LEU A 414 37.38 -11.08 -10.25
C LEU A 414 37.95 -12.39 -10.80
N TRP A 415 39.26 -12.60 -10.66
CA TRP A 415 39.92 -13.83 -11.08
C TRP A 415 39.43 -15.03 -10.26
N LYS A 416 39.22 -14.89 -8.95
CA LYS A 416 38.63 -15.93 -8.07
C LYS A 416 37.16 -16.21 -8.40
N LEU A 417 36.38 -15.19 -8.74
CA LEU A 417 34.99 -15.32 -9.15
C LEU A 417 34.88 -16.05 -10.50
N HIS A 418 35.80 -15.75 -11.43
CA HIS A 418 35.80 -16.33 -12.78
C HIS A 418 36.41 -17.74 -12.84
N ASN A 419 37.37 -18.07 -11.97
CA ASN A 419 38.02 -19.39 -11.93
C ASN A 419 37.49 -20.34 -10.85
N GLY A 420 36.40 -19.98 -10.16
CA GLY A 420 35.61 -20.88 -9.33
C GLY A 420 36.42 -21.74 -8.35
N ASP A 421 36.91 -21.14 -7.26
CA ASP A 421 37.40 -21.94 -6.13
C ASP A 421 36.93 -21.41 -4.77
N LEU A 422 36.11 -22.24 -4.12
CA LEU A 422 35.64 -22.12 -2.75
C LEU A 422 36.69 -22.77 -1.84
N CYS A 423 37.60 -22.00 -1.24
CA CYS A 423 38.26 -22.41 0.02
C CYS A 423 39.13 -21.30 0.66
N SER A 424 38.84 -21.04 1.93
CA SER A 424 39.72 -20.39 2.92
C SER A 424 40.93 -21.29 3.24
N PRO A 425 42.13 -20.73 3.55
CA PRO A 425 42.66 -20.90 4.92
C PRO A 425 43.62 -19.81 5.48
N ARG A 426 43.37 -19.45 6.74
CA ARG A 426 44.25 -19.40 7.95
C ARG A 426 45.81 -19.31 7.82
N LYS A 427 46.34 -18.19 8.36
CA LYS A 427 47.52 -17.92 9.26
C LYS A 427 48.89 -18.58 9.04
N LEU A 428 49.97 -17.76 9.15
CA LEU A 428 51.06 -17.79 10.16
C LEU A 428 51.95 -16.52 10.09
N SER A 429 52.53 -16.12 11.24
CA SER A 429 53.24 -14.86 11.64
C SER A 429 54.77 -14.84 11.29
N PRO A 430 55.71 -14.13 11.99
CA PRO A 430 55.88 -12.74 12.47
C PRO A 430 57.29 -12.11 12.11
N GLY A 431 57.54 -10.80 12.36
CA GLY A 431 58.90 -10.22 12.34
C GLY A 431 59.04 -8.69 12.53
N THR A 432 59.56 -8.28 13.68
CA THR A 432 59.95 -6.94 14.24
C THR A 432 61.35 -6.46 13.73
N PRO A 433 62.07 -5.38 14.20
CA PRO A 433 61.81 -4.16 15.03
C PRO A 433 62.58 -2.87 14.50
N PRO A 434 63.31 -2.00 15.28
CA PRO A 434 62.90 -0.83 16.11
C PRO A 434 63.69 0.50 15.85
N MET A 435 63.40 1.54 16.67
CA MET A 435 64.21 2.70 17.13
C MET A 435 63.69 4.08 16.67
N ALA A 436 63.79 5.20 17.41
CA ALA A 436 63.74 5.57 18.83
C ALA A 436 63.99 7.10 18.89
N PHE A 437 63.48 7.78 19.94
CA PHE A 437 63.83 9.14 20.40
C PHE A 437 63.39 10.31 19.49
N GLN A 438 62.86 11.45 19.95
CA GLN A 438 62.95 12.14 21.24
C GLN A 438 61.78 13.14 21.36
N SER A 439 61.28 13.31 22.59
CA SER A 439 60.43 14.44 23.01
C SER A 439 61.33 15.57 23.54
N PRO A 440 60.85 16.82 23.60
CA PRO A 440 60.53 17.33 24.94
C PRO A 440 59.24 18.18 25.04
N ARG A 441 58.37 17.76 25.96
CA ARG A 441 57.77 18.53 27.08
C ARG A 441 57.81 20.08 27.00
N ASN A 442 56.64 20.73 27.03
CA ASN A 442 56.01 21.35 28.22
C ASN A 442 54.84 22.27 27.80
N SER A 443 53.60 21.92 28.18
CA SER A 443 52.75 22.56 29.22
C SER A 443 52.16 23.91 28.79
N SER A 444 50.93 23.93 28.27
CA SER A 444 49.68 24.17 29.04
C SER A 444 49.59 25.53 29.72
N SER A 445 48.66 26.37 29.29
CA SER A 445 47.84 27.23 30.16
C SER A 445 46.66 27.80 29.37
N PHE A 446 45.45 27.52 29.85
CA PHE A 446 44.22 28.22 29.52
C PHE A 446 44.31 29.69 29.91
N SER A 447 43.71 30.58 29.12
CA SER A 447 42.95 31.76 29.59
C SER A 447 42.31 32.46 28.37
N SER A 448 40.98 32.43 28.29
CA SER A 448 40.20 33.56 27.73
C SER A 448 40.17 34.66 28.79
N PRO A 449 40.15 35.95 28.44
CA PRO A 449 38.85 36.65 28.28
C PRO A 449 38.79 37.79 27.22
N THR A 450 37.60 37.93 26.63
CA THR A 450 36.73 39.15 26.55
C THR A 450 37.29 40.54 26.12
N VAL A 451 36.82 41.01 24.94
CA VAL A 451 36.21 42.35 24.61
C VAL A 451 37.05 43.68 24.51
N SER A 452 36.86 44.34 23.34
CA SER A 452 36.85 45.80 22.96
C SER A 452 38.10 46.70 23.14
N PRO A 453 38.18 47.94 22.55
CA PRO A 453 37.28 48.68 21.62
C PRO A 453 37.97 49.25 20.35
N ARG A 454 37.21 49.53 19.28
CA ARG A 454 36.87 50.90 18.77
C ARG A 454 36.07 50.82 17.47
#